data_AF-A0A8K0IEF1-F1
#
_entry.id   AF-A0A8K0IEF1-F1
#
_cell.length_a   1.000
_cell.length_b   1.000
_cell.length_c   1.000
_cell.angle_alpha   90.00
_cell.angle_beta   90.00
_cell.angle_gamma   90.00
#
_symmetry.space_group_name_H-M   'P 1'
#
loop_
_entity.id
_entity.type
_entity.pdbx_description
1 polymer ?
#
loop_
_entity_poly.entity_id
_entity_poly.type
_entity_poly.pdbx_seq_one_letter_code
_entity_poly.pdbx_strand_id
1 'polypeptide(L)'
;MGGDYPSKPMSLYATIWDGSTWATSGGKYKVKYKYAPFVAEFSDLVLHGCRVDPIQQVPSTEHCMEAHDELMAADFAIMTPRKRAAMRRFRERYMTYSVCYDTLRYSDTLPDCNIIPSEQERFGESGHIKFPPRRRRSRRQNRTPSAADQPIV
;
A
#
# COMPACT_ATOMS: atom_id res chain seq x y z
N MET A 1 -6.51 12.23 19.36
CA MET A 1 -5.63 11.14 18.91
C MET A 1 -4.50 11.04 19.92
N GLY A 2 -4.41 9.92 20.64
CA GLY A 2 -3.34 9.66 21.63
C GLY A 2 -2.61 8.35 21.34
N GLY A 3 -2.58 7.94 20.07
CA GLY A 3 -1.91 6.72 19.63
C GLY A 3 -0.46 6.97 19.21
N ASP A 4 0.35 5.94 19.26
CA ASP A 4 1.74 5.96 18.79
C ASP A 4 1.78 6.21 17.28
N TYR A 5 2.37 7.34 16.89
CA TYR A 5 2.65 7.66 15.49
C TYR A 5 4.13 7.39 15.18
N PRO A 6 4.49 6.86 14.00
CA PRO A 6 5.88 6.62 13.63
C PRO A 6 6.74 7.88 13.77
N SER A 7 7.64 7.87 14.76
CA SER A 7 8.49 9.02 15.13
C SER A 7 9.98 8.70 15.13
N LYS A 8 10.36 7.44 14.89
CA LYS A 8 11.76 7.00 14.82
C LYS A 8 12.27 7.03 13.37
N PRO A 9 13.56 7.29 13.15
CA PRO A 9 14.18 7.13 11.83
C PRO A 9 13.90 5.75 11.23
N MET A 10 13.64 5.69 9.91
CA MET A 10 13.31 4.46 9.20
C MET A 10 14.24 4.25 8.00
N SER A 11 14.45 2.99 7.62
CA SER A 11 15.16 2.60 6.41
C SER A 11 14.18 2.08 5.35
N LEU A 12 14.49 2.31 4.07
CA LEU A 12 13.70 1.80 2.95
C LEU A 12 14.22 0.41 2.53
N TYR A 13 13.31 -0.52 2.32
CA TYR A 13 13.61 -1.88 1.85
C TYR A 13 12.71 -2.22 0.65
N ALA A 14 13.27 -2.88 -0.37
CA ALA A 14 12.53 -3.48 -1.46
C ALA A 14 12.91 -4.97 -1.56
N THR A 15 11.93 -5.86 -1.44
CA THR A 15 12.17 -7.31 -1.40
C THR A 15 11.12 -8.07 -2.22
N ILE A 16 11.55 -9.15 -2.85
CA ILE A 16 10.68 -10.20 -3.39
C ILE A 16 10.90 -11.46 -2.56
N TRP A 17 9.82 -12.04 -2.04
CA TRP A 17 9.91 -13.18 -1.13
C TRP A 17 8.65 -14.07 -1.19
N ASP A 18 8.76 -15.29 -0.67
CA ASP A 18 7.68 -16.29 -0.66
C ASP A 18 6.72 -16.08 0.52
N GLY A 19 5.58 -15.45 0.24
CA GLY A 19 4.46 -15.27 1.18
C GLY A 19 3.38 -16.36 1.12
N SER A 20 3.69 -17.58 0.69
CA SER A 20 2.69 -18.63 0.38
C SER A 20 1.71 -18.97 1.50
N THR A 21 2.02 -18.68 2.76
CA THR A 21 1.14 -18.94 3.91
C THR A 21 -0.04 -17.97 4.00
N TRP A 22 0.01 -16.82 3.32
CA TRP A 22 -1.03 -15.77 3.45
C TRP A 22 -1.31 -14.97 2.16
N ALA A 23 -0.33 -14.77 1.28
CA ALA A 23 -0.37 -13.74 0.23
C ALA A 23 -1.51 -13.92 -0.80
N THR A 24 -1.78 -15.14 -1.25
CA THR A 24 -2.79 -15.40 -2.28
C THR A 24 -3.99 -16.17 -1.73
N SER A 25 -5.14 -15.49 -1.67
CA SER A 25 -6.39 -16.04 -1.10
C SER A 25 -6.20 -16.60 0.30
N GLY A 26 -5.52 -15.85 1.18
CA GLY A 26 -5.25 -16.28 2.55
C GLY A 26 -4.35 -17.53 2.64
N GLY A 27 -3.46 -17.72 1.67
CA GLY A 27 -2.54 -18.87 1.62
C GLY A 27 -3.09 -20.11 0.91
N LYS A 28 -4.32 -20.06 0.38
CA LYS A 28 -4.92 -21.17 -0.36
C LYS A 28 -4.11 -21.56 -1.61
N TYR A 29 -3.56 -20.56 -2.30
CA TYR A 29 -2.75 -20.80 -3.51
C TYR A 29 -1.29 -20.47 -3.22
N LYS A 30 -0.47 -21.52 -3.10
CA LYS A 30 0.96 -21.42 -2.85
C LYS A 30 1.74 -21.15 -4.14
N VAL A 31 2.93 -20.61 -3.98
CA VAL A 31 3.87 -20.40 -5.08
C VAL A 31 4.14 -21.72 -5.82
N LYS A 32 4.26 -21.65 -7.13
CA LYS A 32 4.62 -22.78 -7.99
C LYS A 32 5.98 -22.50 -8.60
N TYR A 33 7.05 -22.95 -7.94
CA TYR A 33 8.45 -22.70 -8.32
C TYR A 33 8.82 -23.17 -9.74
N LYS A 34 8.02 -24.06 -10.35
CA LYS A 34 8.17 -24.41 -11.77
C LYS A 34 8.01 -23.23 -12.74
N TYR A 35 7.44 -22.11 -12.29
CA TYR A 35 7.30 -20.88 -13.08
C TYR A 35 8.38 -19.83 -12.76
N ALA A 36 9.43 -20.22 -12.02
CA ALA A 36 10.58 -19.36 -11.79
C ALA A 36 11.35 -19.08 -13.10
N PRO A 37 12.11 -17.97 -13.16
CA PRO A 37 12.33 -16.98 -12.11
C PRO A 37 11.14 -16.05 -11.87
N PHE A 38 10.94 -15.64 -10.62
CA PHE A 38 10.01 -14.56 -10.27
C PHE A 38 10.81 -13.25 -10.21
N VAL A 39 10.57 -12.35 -11.16
CA VAL A 39 11.37 -11.13 -11.32
C VAL A 39 10.50 -9.92 -11.00
N ALA A 40 11.04 -8.99 -10.20
CA ALA A 40 10.48 -7.67 -9.97
C ALA A 40 11.53 -6.63 -10.36
N GLU A 41 11.17 -5.74 -11.28
CA GLU A 41 12.03 -4.67 -11.77
C GLU A 41 11.62 -3.35 -11.12
N PHE A 42 12.60 -2.59 -10.62
CA PHE A 42 12.42 -1.29 -10.01
C PHE A 42 13.30 -0.28 -10.73
N SER A 43 12.74 0.87 -11.09
CA SER A 43 13.42 1.97 -11.77
C SER A 43 12.92 3.30 -11.22
N ASP A 44 13.56 4.41 -11.61
CA ASP A 44 13.17 5.78 -11.24
C ASP A 44 13.02 6.00 -9.74
N LEU A 45 13.97 5.47 -8.94
CA LEU A 45 13.94 5.63 -7.49
C LEU A 45 14.17 7.10 -7.12
N VAL A 46 13.14 7.72 -6.54
CA VAL A 46 13.19 9.08 -5.99
C VAL A 46 13.13 9.01 -4.48
N LEU A 47 14.14 9.57 -3.81
CA LEU A 47 14.19 9.68 -2.34
C LEU A 47 14.17 11.16 -1.94
N HIS A 48 13.04 11.61 -1.43
CA HIS A 48 12.89 12.92 -0.79
C HIS A 48 12.62 12.70 0.70
N GLY A 49 13.51 13.22 1.55
CA GLY A 49 13.38 13.11 2.99
C GLY A 49 14.66 13.54 3.70
N CYS A 50 14.57 13.67 5.02
CA CYS A 50 15.72 14.00 5.84
C CYS A 50 16.56 12.75 6.13
N ARG A 51 17.84 12.78 5.77
CA ARG A 51 18.78 11.71 6.08
C ARG A 51 19.29 11.87 7.52
N VAL A 52 19.16 10.80 8.30
CA VAL A 52 19.68 10.69 9.66
C VAL A 52 20.83 9.69 9.66
N ASP A 53 21.89 9.97 10.43
CA ASP A 53 22.97 9.01 10.65
C ASP A 53 22.43 7.87 11.54
N PRO A 54 22.49 6.60 11.11
CA PRO A 54 22.01 5.47 11.92
C PRO A 54 22.74 5.32 13.27
N ILE A 55 23.93 5.91 13.42
CA ILE A 55 24.69 5.93 14.68
C ILE A 55 24.10 6.97 15.64
N GLN A 56 23.59 8.09 15.12
CA GLN A 56 22.92 9.13 15.90
C GLN A 56 21.41 8.87 15.93
N GLN A 57 20.97 7.97 16.82
CA GLN A 57 19.57 7.53 16.91
C GLN A 57 18.56 8.65 17.24
N VAL A 58 19.03 9.84 17.65
CA VAL A 58 18.21 11.02 17.91
C VAL A 58 18.84 12.22 17.20
N PRO A 59 18.35 12.59 16.00
CA PRO A 59 18.78 13.84 15.37
C PRO A 59 18.37 15.02 16.27
N SER A 60 19.17 16.09 16.29
CA SER A 60 18.74 17.35 16.91
C SER A 60 17.44 17.83 16.26
N THR A 61 16.58 18.50 17.03
CA THR A 61 15.27 19.01 16.57
C THR A 61 15.37 19.83 15.27
N GLU A 62 16.53 20.45 15.03
CA GLU A 62 16.79 21.32 13.89
C GLU A 62 17.23 20.59 12.61
N HIS A 63 17.78 19.37 12.71
CA HIS A 63 18.45 18.68 11.58
C HIS A 63 17.54 18.41 10.37
N CYS A 64 16.24 18.30 10.60
CA CYS A 64 15.25 17.99 9.57
C CYS A 64 14.22 19.10 9.35
N MET A 65 14.42 20.30 9.89
CA MET A 65 13.43 21.38 9.80
C MET A 65 13.17 21.82 8.36
N GLU A 66 14.22 22.05 7.56
CA GLU A 66 14.07 22.45 6.15
C GLU A 66 13.30 21.40 5.34
N ALA A 67 13.69 20.13 5.47
CA ALA A 67 12.99 19.02 4.82
C ALA A 67 11.52 18.88 5.29
N HIS A 68 11.23 19.23 6.55
CA HIS A 68 9.87 19.28 7.06
C HIS A 68 9.08 20.42 6.41
N ASP A 69 9.64 21.62 6.32
CA ASP A 69 8.98 22.77 5.70
C ASP A 69 8.72 22.53 4.20
N GLU A 70 9.68 21.96 3.48
CA GLU A 70 9.50 21.53 2.08
C GLU A 70 8.38 20.51 1.95
N LEU A 71 8.34 19.51 2.83
CA LEU A 71 7.28 18.50 2.85
C LEU A 71 5.92 19.16 3.10
N MET A 72 5.82 20.07 4.06
CA MET A 72 4.56 20.75 4.41
C MET A 72 4.08 21.70 3.31
N ALA A 73 5.01 22.29 2.54
CA ALA A 73 4.71 23.11 1.37
C ALA A 73 4.34 22.27 0.12
N ALA A 74 4.69 20.98 0.10
CA ALA A 74 4.45 20.14 -1.06
C ALA A 74 2.95 19.94 -1.33
N ASP A 75 2.57 19.93 -2.60
CA ASP A 75 1.18 19.77 -3.02
C ASP A 75 0.51 18.56 -2.37
N PHE A 76 1.24 17.44 -2.24
CA PHE A 76 0.72 16.18 -1.72
C PHE A 76 0.52 16.15 -0.20
N ALA A 77 1.10 17.08 0.56
CA ALA A 77 0.90 17.14 2.02
C ALA A 77 -0.54 17.52 2.40
N ILE A 78 -1.21 18.31 1.58
CA ILE A 78 -2.57 18.77 1.86
C ILE A 78 -3.63 17.88 1.20
N MET A 79 -4.50 17.31 2.02
CA MET A 79 -5.67 16.55 1.60
C MET A 79 -6.84 17.48 1.20
N THR A 80 -6.79 17.99 -0.04
CA THR A 80 -7.86 18.84 -0.59
C THR A 80 -9.18 18.08 -0.76
N PRO A 81 -10.34 18.77 -0.84
CA PRO A 81 -11.64 18.13 -1.10
C PRO A 81 -11.65 17.27 -2.37
N ARG A 82 -10.97 17.73 -3.43
CA ARG A 82 -10.84 16.99 -4.69
C ARG A 82 -10.06 15.68 -4.51
N LYS A 83 -8.93 15.71 -3.79
CA LYS A 83 -8.13 14.51 -3.47
C LYS A 83 -8.92 13.53 -2.61
N ARG A 84 -9.60 14.03 -1.57
CA ARG A 84 -10.47 13.23 -0.70
C ARG A 84 -11.60 12.55 -1.49
N ALA A 85 -12.25 13.28 -2.41
CA ALA A 85 -13.28 12.71 -3.26
C ALA A 85 -12.74 11.65 -4.23
N ALA A 86 -11.53 11.84 -4.78
CA ALA A 86 -10.86 10.84 -5.60
C ALA A 86 -10.53 9.56 -4.80
N MET A 87 -9.99 9.71 -3.59
CA MET A 87 -9.74 8.60 -2.66
C MET A 87 -11.02 7.83 -2.34
N ARG A 88 -12.13 8.52 -2.02
CA ARG A 88 -13.44 7.89 -1.77
C ARG A 88 -13.91 7.08 -2.97
N ARG A 89 -13.93 7.68 -4.17
CA ARG A 89 -14.30 6.98 -5.42
C ARG A 89 -13.42 5.77 -5.75
N PHE A 90 -12.15 5.78 -5.32
CA PHE A 90 -11.26 4.63 -5.48
C PHE A 90 -11.60 3.53 -4.48
N ARG A 91 -11.76 3.86 -3.19
CA ARG A 91 -12.18 2.92 -2.14
C ARG A 91 -13.53 2.26 -2.45
N GLU A 92 -14.47 3.05 -2.94
CA GLU A 92 -15.79 2.61 -3.39
C GLU A 92 -15.74 1.55 -4.51
N ARG A 93 -14.67 1.49 -5.30
CA ARG A 93 -14.58 0.60 -6.46
C ARG A 93 -13.60 -0.55 -6.27
N TYR A 94 -12.49 -0.31 -5.59
CA TYR A 94 -11.33 -1.21 -5.60
C TYR A 94 -10.93 -1.75 -4.23
N MET A 95 -11.40 -1.17 -3.13
CA MET A 95 -11.04 -1.66 -1.80
C MET A 95 -11.78 -2.96 -1.49
N THR A 96 -11.04 -4.03 -1.20
CA THR A 96 -11.57 -5.38 -0.97
C THR A 96 -11.54 -5.82 0.49
N TYR A 97 -10.75 -5.14 1.31
CA TYR A 97 -10.59 -5.36 2.74
C TYR A 97 -10.31 -4.02 3.44
N SER A 98 -10.80 -3.85 4.66
CA SER A 98 -10.50 -2.71 5.52
C SER A 98 -10.49 -3.12 6.98
N VAL A 99 -9.38 -2.80 7.66
CA VAL A 99 -9.21 -3.02 9.10
C VAL A 99 -10.30 -2.30 9.92
N CYS A 100 -10.73 -1.12 9.47
CA CYS A 100 -11.74 -0.31 10.17
C CYS A 100 -13.14 -0.94 10.20
N TYR A 101 -13.39 -1.95 9.36
CA TYR A 101 -14.66 -2.65 9.30
C TYR A 101 -14.53 -4.13 9.70
N ASP A 102 -13.34 -4.54 10.16
CA ASP A 102 -13.05 -5.90 10.62
C ASP A 102 -13.38 -6.04 12.11
N THR A 103 -14.68 -6.15 12.40
CA THR A 103 -15.21 -6.32 13.76
C THR A 103 -14.93 -7.71 14.33
N LEU A 104 -14.62 -8.69 13.48
CA LEU A 104 -14.22 -10.02 13.90
C LEU A 104 -12.84 -10.00 14.56
N ARG A 105 -11.91 -9.19 14.01
CA ARG A 105 -10.55 -9.06 14.54
C ARG A 105 -10.41 -7.95 15.58
N TYR A 106 -11.12 -6.85 15.39
CA TYR A 106 -11.08 -5.68 16.26
C TYR A 106 -12.49 -5.39 16.77
N SER A 107 -12.77 -5.75 18.02
CA SER A 107 -14.07 -5.50 18.66
C SER A 107 -14.41 -4.02 18.71
N ASP A 108 -13.40 -3.19 18.95
CA ASP A 108 -13.51 -1.74 19.03
C ASP A 108 -12.92 -1.09 17.78
N THR A 109 -13.55 0.01 17.35
CA THR A 109 -13.04 0.79 16.22
C THR A 109 -11.72 1.46 16.58
N LEU A 110 -10.69 1.26 15.75
CA LEU A 110 -9.40 1.90 15.94
C LEU A 110 -9.53 3.44 15.87
N PRO A 111 -8.78 4.20 16.70
CA PRO A 111 -8.95 5.65 16.84
C PRO A 111 -8.70 6.43 15.54
N ASP A 112 -7.91 5.88 14.62
CA ASP A 112 -7.57 6.53 13.34
C ASP A 112 -8.60 6.25 12.23
N CYS A 113 -9.59 5.41 12.50
CA CYS A 113 -10.62 5.06 11.53
C CYS A 113 -11.68 6.14 11.39
N ASN A 114 -11.92 6.58 10.16
CA ASN A 114 -13.06 7.41 9.79
C ASN A 114 -14.17 6.50 9.22
N ILE A 115 -15.18 6.20 10.05
CA ILE A 115 -16.30 5.35 9.66
C ILE A 115 -17.27 6.12 8.78
N ILE A 116 -17.28 5.77 7.48
CA ILE A 116 -18.26 6.26 6.51
C ILE A 116 -19.40 5.23 6.39
N PRO A 117 -20.66 5.56 6.73
CA PRO A 117 -21.76 4.58 6.74
C PRO A 117 -22.00 3.89 5.39
N SER A 118 -22.05 4.65 4.30
CA SER A 118 -22.24 4.10 2.94
C SER A 118 -21.10 3.18 2.50
N GLU A 119 -19.90 3.36 3.05
CA GLU A 119 -18.77 2.49 2.81
C GLU A 119 -18.88 1.22 3.67
N GLN A 120 -19.21 1.36 4.97
CA GLN A 120 -19.38 0.27 5.93
C GLN A 120 -20.41 -0.76 5.46
N GLU A 121 -21.52 -0.34 4.86
CA GLU A 121 -22.57 -1.25 4.35
C GLU A 121 -22.03 -2.30 3.36
N ARG A 122 -20.95 -1.97 2.64
CA ARG A 122 -20.31 -2.84 1.63
C ARG A 122 -19.44 -3.94 2.24
N PHE A 123 -19.04 -3.80 3.50
CA PHE A 123 -18.16 -4.73 4.21
C PHE A 123 -18.95 -5.63 5.16
N GLY A 124 -18.51 -6.88 5.28
CA GLY A 124 -18.97 -7.81 6.32
C GLY A 124 -18.12 -7.68 7.59
N GLU A 125 -18.45 -8.48 8.60
CA GLU A 125 -17.80 -8.45 9.92
C GLU A 125 -16.30 -8.78 9.88
N SER A 126 -15.85 -9.55 8.89
CA SER A 126 -14.42 -9.85 8.68
C SER A 126 -13.66 -8.72 7.98
N GLY A 127 -14.27 -7.55 7.78
CA GLY A 127 -13.69 -6.42 7.05
C GLY A 127 -13.50 -6.66 5.55
N HIS A 128 -13.92 -7.81 5.02
CA HIS A 128 -13.96 -8.10 3.59
C HIS A 128 -15.26 -7.60 2.96
N ILE A 129 -15.20 -7.21 1.67
CA ILE A 129 -16.41 -6.81 0.94
C ILE A 129 -17.41 -7.97 0.80
N LYS A 130 -18.70 -7.68 1.03
CA LYS A 130 -19.80 -8.65 0.89
C LYS A 130 -19.96 -9.11 -0.56
N PHE A 131 -19.89 -8.17 -1.48
CA PHE A 131 -20.12 -8.39 -2.91
C PHE A 131 -18.89 -7.95 -3.71
N PRO A 132 -17.96 -8.86 -4.03
CA PRO A 132 -16.81 -8.52 -4.84
C PRO A 132 -17.25 -8.03 -6.22
N PRO A 133 -16.69 -6.91 -6.72
CA PRO A 133 -17.01 -6.42 -8.06
C PRO A 133 -16.68 -7.51 -9.07
N ARG A 134 -17.64 -7.84 -9.95
CA ARG A 134 -17.42 -8.84 -10.99
C ARG A 134 -16.20 -8.44 -11.81
N ARG A 135 -15.15 -9.28 -11.79
CA ARG A 135 -14.02 -9.12 -12.71
C ARG A 135 -14.59 -9.19 -14.13
N ARG A 136 -14.63 -8.06 -14.84
CA ARG A 136 -14.77 -8.09 -16.30
C ARG A 136 -13.60 -8.93 -16.80
N ARG A 137 -13.89 -10.10 -17.38
CA ARG A 137 -12.88 -10.91 -18.06
C ARG A 137 -12.32 -10.03 -19.18
N SER A 138 -11.14 -9.47 -18.96
CA SER A 138 -10.34 -8.92 -20.05
C SER A 138 -10.09 -10.08 -21.00
N ARG A 139 -10.59 -9.95 -22.23
CA ARG A 139 -10.32 -10.89 -23.31
C ARG A 139 -8.81 -10.82 -23.51
N ARG A 140 -8.12 -11.91 -23.19
CA ARG A 140 -6.66 -12.06 -23.29
C ARG A 140 -6.24 -11.67 -24.71
N GLN A 141 -5.78 -10.43 -24.92
CA GLN A 141 -5.09 -10.08 -26.15
C GLN A 141 -3.74 -10.77 -26.09
N ASN A 142 -3.48 -11.67 -27.04
CA ASN A 142 -2.17 -12.27 -27.23
C ASN A 142 -1.18 -11.13 -27.45
N ARG A 143 -0.31 -10.87 -26.47
CA ARG A 143 0.87 -10.05 -26.68
C ARG A 143 1.81 -10.85 -27.58
N THR A 144 2.00 -10.37 -28.81
CA THR A 144 3.08 -10.82 -29.68
C THR A 144 4.42 -10.45 -29.01
N PRO A 145 5.42 -11.34 -28.97
CA PRO A 145 6.73 -11.00 -28.40
C PRO A 145 7.39 -9.87 -29.19
N SER A 146 7.89 -8.85 -28.50
CA SER A 146 8.73 -7.81 -29.09
C SER A 146 10.17 -8.30 -29.16
N ALA A 147 10.91 -7.88 -30.19
CA ALA A 147 12.24 -8.36 -30.57
C ALA A 147 13.39 -8.07 -29.56
N ALA A 148 13.09 -7.70 -28.32
CA ALA A 148 14.07 -7.45 -27.27
C ALA A 148 14.45 -8.70 -26.45
N ASP A 149 13.74 -9.82 -26.61
CA ASP A 149 14.06 -11.10 -25.97
C ASP A 149 15.00 -11.96 -26.86
N GLN A 150 16.19 -11.46 -27.19
CA GLN A 150 17.26 -12.31 -27.70
C GLN A 150 18.35 -12.49 -26.63
N PRO A 151 18.76 -13.73 -26.32
CA PRO A 151 19.89 -13.96 -25.44
C PRO A 151 21.17 -13.46 -26.10
N ILE A 152 21.93 -12.64 -25.37
CA ILE A 152 23.31 -12.32 -25.71
C ILE A 152 24.12 -13.61 -25.52
N VAL A 153 24.76 -14.07 -26.60
CA VAL A 153 25.75 -15.17 -26.59
C VAL A 153 27.01 -14.72 -25.86
#